data_AF-A0A432VIP7-F1
#
_entry.id   AF-A0A432VIP7-F1
#
_cell.length_a   1.000
_cell.length_b   1.000
_cell.length_c   1.000
_cell.angle_alpha   90.00
_cell.angle_beta   90.00
_cell.angle_gamma   90.00
#
_symmetry.space_group_name_H-M   'P 1'
#
loop_
_entity.id
_entity.type
_entity.pdbx_description
1 polymer ?
#
loop_
_entity_poly.entity_id
_entity_poly.type
_entity_poly.pdbx_seq_one_letter_code
_entity_poly.pdbx_strand_id
1 'polypeptide(L)'
;MDTSVNANSTKLDNVNCGFNARDGLCIDDQKSGLIDANCADISRLSVYNNGRHGLYADKTYLGTTFTAGLFEANTGYGIYLAANANGLVFIGGDTEANVAGQVYQTVPLANDFYGHSVQGVVWNTRNQRGSFTPTIYGSTDAGAGVYTIRKGRYRINGECLQFEAIVTWTGHTGTGNMRFTLPQAFLPNSVLPSIPDFTPCTVLPNGGGLAVPSGAIITGAITATGQYGSIYYATAGGSGLTAFPMCAAGSLLISGYYELNPPIARL
;
A
#
# COMPACT_ATOMS: atom_id res chain seq x y z
N MET A 1 20.35 26.35 -27.99
CA MET A 1 18.95 25.89 -27.97
C MET A 1 18.51 25.99 -26.53
N ASP A 2 17.62 26.93 -26.23
CA ASP A 2 16.97 27.01 -24.94
C ASP A 2 15.95 25.87 -24.88
N THR A 3 16.26 24.82 -24.11
CA THR A 3 15.35 23.69 -23.87
C THR A 3 14.53 23.98 -22.61
N SER A 4 13.97 25.20 -22.54
CA SER A 4 13.24 25.64 -21.35
C SER A 4 12.07 24.71 -21.09
N VAL A 5 12.16 23.99 -19.98
CA VAL A 5 11.02 23.32 -19.37
C VAL A 5 10.10 24.45 -18.91
N ASN A 6 8.91 24.55 -19.49
CA ASN A 6 7.93 25.52 -19.01
C ASN A 6 7.50 25.08 -17.60
N ALA A 7 7.84 25.89 -16.59
CA ALA A 7 7.37 25.71 -15.23
C ALA A 7 6.37 26.83 -14.93
N ASN A 8 5.09 26.51 -15.03
CA ASN A 8 4.04 27.47 -14.69
C ASN A 8 3.61 27.23 -13.25
N SER A 9 3.46 28.32 -12.49
CA SER A 9 2.83 28.29 -11.18
C SER A 9 1.45 28.91 -11.26
N THR A 10 0.45 28.23 -10.73
CA THR A 10 -0.93 28.76 -10.67
C THR A 10 -1.39 28.83 -9.23
N LYS A 11 -2.06 29.92 -8.86
CA LYS A 11 -2.78 30.00 -7.58
C LYS A 11 -4.26 30.14 -7.84
N LEU A 12 -5.03 29.22 -7.28
CA LEU A 12 -6.48 29.30 -7.25
C LEU A 12 -6.92 29.27 -5.80
N ASP A 13 -7.77 30.23 -5.42
CA ASP A 13 -8.26 30.34 -4.06
C ASP A 13 -9.76 30.58 -4.09
N ASN A 14 -10.47 29.89 -3.21
CA ASN A 14 -11.93 29.93 -3.12
C ASN A 14 -12.64 29.53 -4.41
N VAL A 15 -12.18 28.44 -5.04
CA VAL A 15 -12.81 27.91 -6.24
C VAL A 15 -14.06 27.16 -5.86
N ASN A 16 -15.20 27.58 -6.40
CA ASN A 16 -16.46 26.89 -6.27
C ASN A 16 -16.94 26.46 -7.67
N CYS A 17 -17.14 25.16 -7.86
CA CYS A 17 -17.69 24.61 -9.09
C CYS A 17 -18.69 23.52 -8.76
N GLY A 18 -19.89 23.61 -9.32
CA GLY A 18 -20.88 22.57 -9.15
C GLY A 18 -21.96 22.59 -10.20
N PHE A 19 -22.78 21.54 -10.19
CA PHE A 19 -23.92 21.36 -11.08
C PHE A 19 -23.56 21.42 -12.58
N ASN A 20 -22.34 21.00 -12.93
CA ASN A 20 -21.91 20.96 -14.32
C ASN A 20 -21.98 19.53 -14.89
N ALA A 21 -22.03 19.39 -16.22
CA ALA A 21 -22.20 18.08 -16.88
C ALA A 21 -20.91 17.22 -16.95
N ARG A 22 -19.79 17.74 -16.46
CA ARG A 22 -18.45 17.14 -16.52
C ARG A 22 -17.80 17.17 -15.13
N ASP A 23 -16.53 17.53 -15.06
CA ASP A 23 -15.71 17.55 -13.86
C ASP A 23 -15.80 18.92 -13.19
N GLY A 24 -15.75 18.97 -11.85
CA GLY A 24 -15.74 20.24 -11.11
C GLY A 24 -14.50 21.06 -11.40
N LEU A 25 -13.33 20.50 -11.09
CA LEU A 25 -12.03 21.01 -11.48
C LEU A 25 -11.30 19.96 -12.31
N CYS A 26 -10.84 20.34 -13.49
CA CYS A 26 -10.08 19.48 -14.38
C CYS A 26 -8.69 20.08 -14.59
N ILE A 27 -7.67 19.32 -14.19
CA ILE A 27 -6.26 19.65 -14.42
C ILE A 27 -5.71 18.56 -15.34
N ASP A 28 -5.49 18.92 -16.60
CA ASP A 28 -4.99 18.02 -17.64
C ASP A 28 -4.32 18.84 -18.74
N ASP A 29 -3.26 18.29 -19.35
CA ASP A 29 -2.77 18.77 -20.64
C ASP A 29 -3.37 17.90 -21.75
N GLN A 30 -4.50 18.35 -22.30
CA GLN A 30 -5.15 17.69 -23.43
C GLN A 30 -4.34 17.77 -24.73
N LYS A 31 -3.24 18.55 -24.80
CA LYS A 31 -2.67 18.98 -26.09
C LYS A 31 -1.26 18.47 -26.42
N SER A 32 -0.46 17.94 -25.49
CA SER A 32 0.78 17.28 -25.91
C SER A 32 1.23 16.19 -24.94
N GLY A 33 1.91 15.17 -25.46
CA GLY A 33 2.40 14.05 -24.67
C GLY A 33 3.62 14.37 -23.79
N LEU A 34 3.90 15.65 -23.55
CA LEU A 34 5.02 16.10 -22.71
C LEU A 34 4.46 16.53 -21.35
N ILE A 35 5.03 15.96 -20.29
CA ILE A 35 4.70 16.32 -18.90
C ILE A 35 5.51 17.57 -18.56
N ASP A 36 4.83 18.69 -18.29
CA ASP A 36 5.47 19.95 -17.89
C ASP A 36 5.56 20.08 -16.36
N ALA A 37 6.52 20.88 -15.87
CA ALA A 37 6.80 21.08 -14.45
C ALA A 37 5.85 22.11 -13.80
N ASN A 38 4.55 21.88 -13.93
CA ASN A 38 3.53 22.83 -13.47
C ASN A 38 3.14 22.57 -12.01
N CYS A 39 3.30 23.58 -11.16
CA CYS A 39 2.85 23.53 -9.77
C CYS A 39 1.64 24.44 -9.56
N ALA A 40 0.76 24.07 -8.63
CA ALA A 40 -0.33 24.94 -8.23
C ALA A 40 -0.59 24.93 -6.72
N ASP A 41 -0.95 26.09 -6.18
CA ASP A 41 -1.54 26.22 -4.85
C ASP A 41 -3.04 26.42 -5.04
N ILE A 42 -3.81 25.39 -4.67
CA ILE A 42 -5.26 25.38 -4.84
C ILE A 42 -5.89 25.24 -3.46
N SER A 43 -6.59 26.28 -3.02
CA SER A 43 -7.11 26.33 -1.66
C SER A 43 -8.60 26.64 -1.63
N ARG A 44 -9.29 26.09 -0.62
CA ARG A 44 -10.73 26.28 -0.38
C ARG A 44 -11.56 25.93 -1.61
N LEU A 45 -11.27 24.76 -2.16
CA LEU A 45 -11.98 24.21 -3.30
C LEU A 45 -13.32 23.62 -2.82
N SER A 46 -14.41 23.94 -3.50
CA SER A 46 -15.69 23.25 -3.32
C SER A 46 -16.17 22.76 -4.68
N VAL A 47 -16.01 21.46 -4.91
CA VAL A 47 -16.41 20.78 -6.15
C VAL A 47 -17.50 19.76 -5.86
N TYR A 48 -18.73 20.07 -6.26
CA TYR A 48 -19.89 19.28 -5.86
C TYR A 48 -20.95 19.12 -6.96
N ASN A 49 -21.69 18.01 -6.94
CA ASN A 49 -22.78 17.74 -7.90
C ASN A 49 -22.37 17.83 -9.37
N ASN A 50 -21.17 17.33 -9.72
CA ASN A 50 -20.70 17.33 -11.10
C ASN A 50 -21.04 16.02 -11.83
N GLY A 51 -21.23 16.13 -13.14
CA GLY A 51 -21.63 15.05 -14.04
C GLY A 51 -20.55 13.98 -14.29
N ARG A 52 -19.36 14.13 -13.69
CA ARG A 52 -18.29 13.12 -13.61
C ARG A 52 -17.56 13.22 -12.29
N HIS A 53 -16.37 13.82 -12.23
CA HIS A 53 -15.55 13.85 -11.02
C HIS A 53 -15.65 15.20 -10.31
N GLY A 54 -15.42 15.25 -9.00
CA GLY A 54 -15.22 16.52 -8.30
C GLY A 54 -13.93 17.17 -8.79
N LEU A 55 -12.82 16.46 -8.62
CA LEU A 55 -11.51 16.76 -9.21
C LEU A 55 -11.10 15.65 -10.16
N TYR A 56 -10.73 16.03 -11.37
CA TYR A 56 -9.98 15.21 -12.31
C TYR A 56 -8.56 15.79 -12.44
N ALA A 57 -7.55 14.97 -12.17
CA ALA A 57 -6.16 15.33 -12.40
C ALA A 57 -5.45 14.26 -13.25
N ASP A 58 -4.83 14.70 -14.34
CA ASP A 58 -3.88 13.92 -15.14
C ASP A 58 -2.69 14.80 -15.52
N LYS A 59 -1.56 14.17 -15.83
CA LYS A 59 -0.31 14.82 -16.30
C LYS A 59 0.12 16.02 -15.46
N THR A 60 -0.17 15.97 -14.16
CA THR A 60 0.23 16.98 -13.19
C THR A 60 1.47 16.47 -12.47
N TYR A 61 2.54 17.27 -12.42
CA TYR A 61 3.85 16.85 -11.91
C TYR A 61 4.44 17.98 -11.05
N LEU A 62 5.12 17.64 -9.94
CA LEU A 62 5.85 18.56 -9.04
C LEU A 62 5.02 19.45 -8.09
N GLY A 63 4.24 18.85 -7.18
CA GLY A 63 3.92 19.50 -5.91
C GLY A 63 2.65 20.35 -5.89
N THR A 64 1.71 20.16 -6.83
CA THR A 64 0.41 20.83 -6.74
C THR A 64 -0.27 20.46 -5.43
N THR A 65 -0.54 21.48 -4.62
CA THR A 65 -1.08 21.32 -3.27
C THR A 65 -2.53 21.77 -3.24
N PHE A 66 -3.40 20.88 -2.80
CA PHE A 66 -4.80 21.15 -2.51
C PHE A 66 -4.97 21.32 -1.01
N THR A 67 -5.42 22.48 -0.56
CA THR A 67 -5.67 22.74 0.87
C THR A 67 -7.16 22.94 1.12
N ALA A 68 -7.72 22.19 2.07
CA ALA A 68 -9.11 22.28 2.51
C ALA A 68 -10.13 22.14 1.35
N GLY A 69 -9.95 21.13 0.50
CA GLY A 69 -10.88 20.83 -0.59
C GLY A 69 -12.10 20.03 -0.12
N LEU A 70 -13.27 20.37 -0.64
CA LEU A 70 -14.54 19.68 -0.48
C LEU A 70 -14.93 19.03 -1.81
N PHE A 71 -15.03 17.70 -1.85
CA PHE A 71 -15.26 16.92 -3.08
C PHE A 71 -16.49 15.99 -2.94
N GLU A 72 -17.66 16.44 -3.39
CA GLU A 72 -18.94 15.82 -2.97
C GLU A 72 -19.93 15.50 -4.10
N ALA A 73 -20.70 14.42 -3.94
CA ALA A 73 -21.93 14.15 -4.70
C ALA A 73 -21.79 14.13 -6.24
N ASN A 74 -20.63 13.72 -6.74
CA ASN A 74 -20.38 13.60 -8.17
C ASN A 74 -20.79 12.21 -8.67
N THR A 75 -21.21 12.12 -9.93
CA THR A 75 -21.63 10.82 -10.52
C THR A 75 -20.48 9.85 -10.77
N GLY A 76 -19.24 10.35 -10.75
CA GLY A 76 -17.99 9.60 -10.77
C GLY A 76 -17.37 9.55 -9.38
N TYR A 77 -16.14 10.04 -9.28
CA TYR A 77 -15.35 10.05 -8.03
C TYR A 77 -15.25 11.47 -7.47
N GLY A 78 -15.09 11.61 -6.16
CA GLY A 78 -14.79 12.91 -5.57
C GLY A 78 -13.44 13.43 -6.06
N ILE A 79 -12.41 12.58 -5.98
CA ILE A 79 -11.08 12.82 -6.51
C ILE A 79 -10.70 11.67 -7.45
N TYR A 80 -10.39 12.00 -8.70
CA TYR A 80 -9.91 11.07 -9.71
C TYR A 80 -8.50 11.46 -10.16
N LEU A 81 -7.53 10.61 -9.84
CA LEU A 81 -6.14 10.73 -10.23
C LEU A 81 -5.84 9.71 -11.33
N ALA A 82 -5.64 10.22 -12.55
CA ALA A 82 -5.33 9.43 -13.72
C ALA A 82 -3.88 8.92 -13.69
N ALA A 83 -3.47 8.18 -14.73
CA ALA A 83 -2.22 7.43 -14.73
C ALA A 83 -0.96 8.30 -14.66
N ASN A 84 -1.03 9.60 -14.97
CA ASN A 84 0.12 10.50 -14.95
C ASN A 84 0.00 11.61 -13.89
N ALA A 85 -0.95 11.51 -12.96
CA ALA A 85 -1.04 12.42 -11.82
C ALA A 85 0.02 12.05 -10.76
N ASN A 86 1.02 12.89 -10.53
CA ASN A 86 2.16 12.62 -9.67
C ASN A 86 2.53 13.81 -8.78
N GLY A 87 2.95 13.56 -7.54
CA GLY A 87 3.47 14.60 -6.66
C GLY A 87 2.38 15.55 -6.14
N LEU A 88 1.11 15.15 -6.19
CA LEU A 88 0.00 15.95 -5.68
C LEU A 88 -0.08 15.82 -4.15
N VAL A 89 -0.32 16.93 -3.47
CA VAL A 89 -0.43 16.94 -2.01
C VAL A 89 -1.81 17.45 -1.62
N PHE A 90 -2.57 16.65 -0.88
CA PHE A 90 -3.86 17.03 -0.34
C PHE A 90 -3.73 17.26 1.17
N ILE A 91 -4.07 18.45 1.65
CA ILE A 91 -3.95 18.85 3.06
C ILE A 91 -5.33 19.25 3.59
N GLY A 92 -5.86 18.45 4.51
CA GLY A 92 -7.18 18.64 5.09
C GLY A 92 -8.29 18.56 4.03
N GLY A 93 -9.50 18.98 4.41
CA GLY A 93 -10.68 18.87 3.56
C GLY A 93 -11.37 17.52 3.68
N ASP A 94 -12.37 17.32 2.83
CA ASP A 94 -13.29 16.20 2.93
C ASP A 94 -13.73 15.71 1.54
N THR A 95 -13.82 14.40 1.40
CA THR A 95 -14.42 13.76 0.24
C THR A 95 -15.55 12.86 0.71
N GLU A 96 -16.79 13.27 0.46
CA GLU A 96 -18.00 12.54 0.89
C GLU A 96 -18.71 11.83 -0.27
N ALA A 97 -19.47 10.78 0.06
CA ALA A 97 -20.39 10.02 -0.79
C ALA A 97 -20.42 10.39 -2.29
N ASN A 98 -19.71 9.60 -3.11
CA ASN A 98 -19.73 9.70 -4.56
C ASN A 98 -20.14 8.35 -5.15
N VAL A 99 -20.75 8.36 -6.34
CA VAL A 99 -21.35 7.16 -6.93
C VAL A 99 -20.30 6.09 -7.24
N ALA A 100 -19.13 6.47 -7.76
CA ALA A 100 -18.06 5.53 -8.10
C ALA A 100 -17.07 5.28 -6.95
N GLY A 101 -17.08 6.15 -5.93
CA GLY A 101 -16.16 6.11 -4.78
C GLY A 101 -15.53 7.48 -4.52
N GLN A 102 -14.86 7.62 -3.39
CA GLN A 102 -14.33 8.93 -2.98
C GLN A 102 -13.04 9.29 -3.69
N VAL A 103 -12.02 8.45 -3.57
CA VAL A 103 -10.70 8.68 -4.18
C VAL A 103 -10.36 7.48 -5.06
N TYR A 104 -10.05 7.77 -6.32
CA TYR A 104 -9.52 6.79 -7.25
C TYR A 104 -8.17 7.25 -7.77
N GLN A 105 -7.19 6.35 -7.72
CA GLN A 105 -5.85 6.61 -8.24
C GLN A 105 -5.43 5.45 -9.14
N THR A 106 -5.23 5.74 -10.42
CA THR A 106 -4.99 4.72 -11.47
C THR A 106 -3.67 3.97 -11.26
N VAL A 107 -2.63 4.67 -10.76
CA VAL A 107 -1.35 4.07 -10.35
C VAL A 107 -0.79 4.78 -9.12
N PRO A 108 -0.08 4.08 -8.21
CA PRO A 108 0.66 4.68 -7.07
C PRO A 108 1.81 5.58 -7.51
N LEU A 109 1.50 6.72 -8.09
CA LEU A 109 2.43 7.82 -8.19
C LEU A 109 2.46 8.57 -6.85
N ALA A 110 3.45 9.44 -6.65
CA ALA A 110 3.79 10.05 -5.36
C ALA A 110 2.81 11.10 -4.86
N ASN A 111 1.52 10.75 -4.77
CA ASN A 111 0.46 11.61 -4.27
C ASN A 111 0.22 11.32 -2.79
N ASP A 112 0.10 12.36 -1.98
CA ASP A 112 -0.05 12.26 -0.54
C ASP A 112 -1.34 12.93 -0.05
N PHE A 113 -2.01 12.30 0.91
CA PHE A 113 -3.20 12.84 1.58
C PHE A 113 -2.92 12.98 3.07
N TYR A 114 -2.94 14.21 3.58
CA TYR A 114 -2.62 14.57 4.96
C TYR A 114 -3.87 15.14 5.66
N GLY A 115 -4.43 14.40 6.61
CA GLY A 115 -5.60 14.84 7.38
C GLY A 115 -6.87 15.05 6.54
N HIS A 116 -6.88 14.57 5.29
CA HIS A 116 -8.04 14.59 4.42
C HIS A 116 -9.03 13.51 4.87
N SER A 117 -10.27 13.91 5.14
CA SER A 117 -11.34 12.99 5.52
C SER A 117 -11.80 12.22 4.28
N VAL A 118 -11.76 10.88 4.36
CA VAL A 118 -12.26 9.98 3.31
C VAL A 118 -13.15 8.92 3.98
N GLN A 119 -14.45 9.01 3.77
CA GLN A 119 -15.43 8.05 4.31
C GLN A 119 -15.62 6.81 3.39
N GLY A 120 -14.62 5.92 3.28
CA GLY A 120 -14.69 4.82 2.30
C GLY A 120 -13.36 4.11 2.00
N VAL A 121 -13.35 3.25 0.97
CA VAL A 121 -12.15 2.52 0.55
C VAL A 121 -11.21 3.47 -0.20
N VAL A 122 -10.08 3.81 0.42
CA VAL A 122 -8.98 4.50 -0.24
C VAL A 122 -8.09 3.45 -0.92
N TRP A 123 -8.05 3.50 -2.25
CA TRP A 123 -7.06 2.76 -3.01
C TRP A 123 -5.77 3.58 -3.00
N ASN A 124 -4.83 3.23 -2.12
CA ASN A 124 -3.41 3.62 -2.22
C ASN A 124 -2.96 4.92 -1.54
N THR A 125 -2.98 4.95 -0.21
CA THR A 125 -2.24 5.96 0.56
C THR A 125 -1.01 5.37 1.26
N ARG A 126 0.11 6.08 1.21
CA ARG A 126 1.37 5.78 1.93
C ARG A 126 1.26 5.88 3.45
N ASN A 127 0.05 6.07 3.98
CA ASN A 127 -0.28 6.15 5.40
C ASN A 127 -1.64 5.47 5.65
N GLN A 128 -1.65 4.14 5.61
CA GLN A 128 -2.86 3.31 5.69
C GLN A 128 -2.77 2.30 6.83
N ARG A 129 -3.93 1.91 7.37
CA ARG A 129 -4.09 0.70 8.19
C ARG A 129 -5.01 -0.28 7.49
N GLY A 130 -4.78 -1.58 7.69
CA GLY A 130 -5.62 -2.61 7.09
C GLY A 130 -5.55 -3.95 7.82
N SER A 131 -6.35 -4.89 7.34
CA SER A 131 -6.35 -6.29 7.80
C SER A 131 -5.96 -7.21 6.64
N PHE A 132 -5.42 -8.37 6.96
CA PHE A 132 -5.09 -9.41 5.98
C PHE A 132 -5.33 -10.80 6.58
N THR A 133 -5.50 -11.80 5.71
CA THR A 133 -5.72 -13.19 6.12
C THR A 133 -4.42 -13.98 5.90
N PRO A 134 -3.58 -14.14 6.94
CA PRO A 134 -2.33 -14.88 6.82
C PRO A 134 -2.58 -16.36 6.52
N THR A 135 -1.73 -16.94 5.68
CA THR A 135 -1.73 -18.37 5.32
C THR A 135 -0.34 -18.92 5.55
N ILE A 136 -0.25 -20.10 6.18
CA ILE A 136 0.99 -20.88 6.29
C ILE A 136 1.06 -21.83 5.10
N TYR A 137 2.23 -22.04 4.51
CA TYR A 137 2.39 -22.97 3.40
C TYR A 137 3.82 -23.52 3.33
N GLY A 138 4.01 -24.63 2.63
CA GLY A 138 5.32 -25.25 2.41
C GLY A 138 6.07 -24.67 1.21
N SER A 139 7.41 -24.65 1.25
CA SER A 139 8.24 -24.16 0.15
C SER A 139 8.32 -25.10 -1.06
N THR A 140 8.14 -26.41 -0.86
CA THR A 140 8.25 -27.44 -1.90
C THR A 140 6.87 -27.78 -2.46
N ASP A 141 5.91 -28.03 -1.57
CA ASP A 141 4.49 -28.08 -1.87
C ASP A 141 3.79 -27.13 -0.91
N ALA A 142 3.05 -26.18 -1.46
CA ALA A 142 2.27 -25.24 -0.65
C ALA A 142 1.30 -25.99 0.26
N GLY A 143 0.69 -27.06 -0.24
CA GLY A 143 -0.35 -27.84 0.44
C GLY A 143 -1.57 -27.02 0.86
N ALA A 144 -2.43 -27.64 1.67
CA ALA A 144 -3.64 -27.02 2.19
C ALA A 144 -3.69 -27.14 3.72
N GLY A 145 -4.05 -26.04 4.39
CA GLY A 145 -4.20 -25.95 5.83
C GLY A 145 -5.64 -25.90 6.30
N VAL A 146 -5.93 -26.54 7.43
CA VAL A 146 -7.19 -26.42 8.17
C VAL A 146 -6.97 -25.47 9.35
N TYR A 147 -7.48 -24.24 9.21
CA TYR A 147 -7.22 -23.16 10.16
C TYR A 147 -8.37 -22.94 11.14
N THR A 148 -8.04 -22.70 12.40
CA THR A 148 -8.97 -22.19 13.42
C THR A 148 -8.81 -20.69 13.62
N ILE A 149 -7.61 -20.14 13.37
CA ILE A 149 -7.33 -18.69 13.46
C ILE A 149 -6.48 -18.26 12.25
N ARG A 150 -6.92 -17.22 11.55
CA ARG A 150 -6.14 -16.46 10.55
C ARG A 150 -6.47 -14.98 10.69
N LYS A 151 -5.75 -14.27 11.54
CA LYS A 151 -5.97 -12.83 11.76
C LYS A 151 -4.66 -12.09 11.59
N GLY A 152 -4.65 -11.09 10.73
CA GLY A 152 -3.52 -10.21 10.53
C GLY A 152 -3.96 -8.75 10.39
N ARG A 153 -3.13 -7.83 10.86
CA ARG A 153 -3.28 -6.40 10.60
C ARG A 153 -1.95 -5.78 10.21
N TYR A 154 -2.03 -4.68 9.49
CA TYR A 154 -0.86 -3.93 9.04
C TYR A 154 -1.08 -2.42 9.12
N ARG A 155 0.02 -1.69 9.16
CA ARG A 155 0.07 -0.25 8.94
C ARG A 155 1.21 0.09 7.98
N ILE A 156 1.01 1.10 7.17
CA ILE A 156 2.02 1.63 6.27
C ILE A 156 2.31 3.04 6.74
N ASN A 157 3.60 3.35 6.88
CA ASN A 157 4.10 4.68 7.18
C ASN A 157 5.21 5.00 6.18
N GLY A 158 4.88 5.77 5.14
CA GLY A 158 5.77 6.02 4.02
C GLY A 158 6.05 4.73 3.24
N GLU A 159 7.32 4.34 3.17
CA GLU A 159 7.79 3.15 2.46
C GLU A 159 7.83 1.90 3.34
N CYS A 160 7.50 2.02 4.63
CA CYS A 160 7.59 0.90 5.55
C CYS A 160 6.20 0.32 5.84
N LEU A 161 6.00 -0.95 5.50
CA LEU A 161 4.84 -1.71 5.97
C LEU A 161 5.22 -2.49 7.23
N GLN A 162 4.45 -2.29 8.29
CA GLN A 162 4.58 -3.03 9.55
C GLN A 162 3.36 -3.91 9.74
N PHE A 163 3.56 -5.14 10.16
CA PHE A 163 2.49 -6.12 10.29
C PHE A 163 2.59 -6.93 11.57
N GLU A 164 1.46 -7.47 11.98
CA GLU A 164 1.33 -8.47 13.02
C GLU A 164 0.20 -9.45 12.67
N ALA A 165 0.39 -10.71 13.03
CA ALA A 165 -0.51 -11.80 12.71
C ALA A 165 -0.50 -12.89 13.78
N ILE A 166 -1.64 -13.55 13.90
CA ILE A 166 -1.80 -14.83 14.61
C ILE A 166 -2.38 -15.85 13.63
N VAL A 167 -1.75 -17.02 13.58
CA VAL A 167 -2.19 -18.13 12.74
C VAL A 167 -2.19 -19.41 13.55
N THR A 168 -3.31 -20.13 13.51
CA THR A 168 -3.46 -21.43 14.18
C THR A 168 -4.12 -22.41 13.22
N TRP A 169 -3.50 -23.58 13.05
CA TRP A 169 -3.98 -24.66 12.19
C TRP A 169 -3.92 -26.01 12.90
N THR A 170 -4.80 -26.92 12.48
CA THR A 170 -4.98 -28.26 13.05
C THR A 170 -4.60 -29.38 12.09
N GLY A 171 -4.47 -29.05 10.80
CA GLY A 171 -4.04 -29.96 9.74
C GLY A 171 -3.33 -29.16 8.64
N HIS A 172 -2.29 -29.73 8.05
CA HIS A 172 -1.60 -29.14 6.91
C HIS A 172 -0.91 -30.21 6.06
N THR A 173 -1.00 -30.12 4.73
CA THR A 173 -0.39 -31.10 3.80
C THR A 173 0.86 -30.61 3.09
N GLY A 174 1.24 -29.35 3.27
CA GLY A 174 2.43 -28.75 2.63
C GLY A 174 3.73 -29.41 3.08
N THR A 175 4.77 -29.25 2.26
CA THR A 175 6.09 -29.84 2.48
C THR A 175 7.22 -28.84 2.27
N GLY A 176 8.39 -29.13 2.83
CA GLY A 176 9.57 -28.25 2.79
C GLY A 176 9.61 -27.26 3.94
N ASN A 177 10.28 -26.13 3.71
CA ASN A 177 10.40 -25.06 4.71
C ASN A 177 9.06 -24.37 4.92
N MET A 178 8.72 -24.07 6.17
CA MET A 178 7.49 -23.36 6.52
C MET A 178 7.60 -21.89 6.12
N ARG A 179 6.58 -21.40 5.43
CA ARG A 179 6.43 -20.00 4.99
C ARG A 179 5.09 -19.44 5.43
N PHE A 180 4.98 -18.12 5.42
CA PHE A 180 3.73 -17.41 5.65
C PHE A 180 3.54 -16.25 4.68
N THR A 181 2.29 -15.99 4.30
CA THR A 181 1.95 -14.86 3.42
C THR A 181 2.05 -13.53 4.15
N LEU A 182 2.56 -12.52 3.45
CA LEU A 182 2.58 -11.13 3.92
C LEU A 182 1.38 -10.33 3.40
N PRO A 183 1.03 -9.17 4.00
CA PRO A 183 0.02 -8.27 3.47
C PRO A 183 0.36 -7.80 2.05
N GLN A 184 -0.42 -8.17 1.03
CA GLN A 184 -0.11 -7.82 -0.36
C GLN A 184 -0.55 -6.40 -0.77
N ALA A 185 -0.57 -5.46 0.18
CA ALA A 185 -1.33 -4.22 0.01
C ALA A 185 -0.88 -3.38 -1.20
N PHE A 186 0.36 -3.50 -1.68
CA PHE A 186 0.91 -2.61 -2.73
C PHE A 186 2.03 -3.22 -3.57
N LEU A 187 1.80 -4.35 -4.24
CA LEU A 187 2.75 -4.79 -5.28
C LEU A 187 2.31 -4.24 -6.65
N PRO A 188 2.85 -3.10 -7.13
CA PRO A 188 2.75 -2.76 -8.54
C PRO A 188 3.50 -3.85 -9.33
N ASN A 189 2.84 -4.36 -10.37
CA ASN A 189 3.29 -5.32 -11.37
C ASN A 189 4.80 -5.71 -11.36
N SER A 190 5.05 -6.98 -11.02
CA SER A 190 5.92 -7.96 -11.68
C SER A 190 7.37 -7.66 -12.09
N VAL A 191 8.01 -6.55 -11.72
CA VAL A 191 9.46 -6.39 -11.94
C VAL A 191 10.14 -5.95 -10.65
N LEU A 192 10.78 -6.90 -9.97
CA LEU A 192 11.54 -6.63 -8.75
C LEU A 192 13.03 -6.88 -9.03
N PRO A 193 13.92 -5.92 -8.79
CA PRO A 193 15.35 -6.15 -8.85
C PRO A 193 15.77 -7.15 -7.77
N SER A 194 16.64 -8.09 -8.13
CA SER A 194 17.20 -9.09 -7.24
C SER A 194 18.17 -8.44 -6.25
N ILE A 195 17.72 -8.20 -5.01
CA ILE A 195 18.56 -7.79 -3.87
C ILE A 195 18.33 -8.83 -2.75
N PRO A 196 19.34 -9.19 -1.91
CA PRO A 196 19.26 -10.38 -1.07
C PRO A 196 18.24 -10.29 0.09
N ASP A 197 17.61 -11.43 0.38
CA ASP A 197 16.54 -11.68 1.36
C ASP A 197 16.97 -11.56 2.83
N PHE A 198 16.83 -10.42 3.54
CA PHE A 198 17.24 -10.39 4.96
C PHE A 198 16.50 -9.43 5.90
N THR A 199 15.24 -9.01 5.67
CA THR A 199 14.52 -8.28 6.74
C THR A 199 14.08 -9.28 7.82
N PRO A 200 14.67 -9.28 9.03
CA PRO A 200 14.28 -10.22 10.07
C PRO A 200 12.87 -9.90 10.56
N CYS A 201 12.12 -10.92 10.91
CA CYS A 201 10.83 -10.80 11.58
C CYS A 201 10.75 -11.73 12.78
N THR A 202 9.93 -11.35 13.74
CA THR A 202 9.69 -12.14 14.95
C THR A 202 8.66 -13.22 14.63
N VAL A 203 9.00 -14.46 14.99
CA VAL A 203 8.11 -15.61 14.92
C VAL A 203 8.13 -16.29 16.27
N LEU A 204 6.99 -16.37 16.95
CA LEU A 204 6.85 -16.96 18.27
C LEU A 204 5.83 -18.10 18.24
N PRO A 205 6.17 -19.31 18.70
CA PRO A 205 5.19 -20.33 19.03
C PRO A 205 4.13 -19.81 19.99
N ASN A 206 2.86 -20.11 19.70
CA ASN A 206 1.72 -19.69 20.52
C ASN A 206 0.74 -20.85 20.75
N GLY A 207 1.28 -22.01 21.11
CA GLY A 207 0.52 -23.24 21.34
C GLY A 207 1.34 -24.51 21.06
N GLY A 208 0.67 -25.66 21.07
CA GLY A 208 1.25 -26.96 20.71
C GLY A 208 1.20 -27.26 19.21
N GLY A 209 1.81 -28.38 18.81
CA GLY A 209 1.77 -28.90 17.43
C GLY A 209 3.01 -28.59 16.57
N LEU A 210 3.80 -27.58 16.97
CA LEU A 210 5.07 -27.26 16.32
C LEU A 210 6.18 -28.20 16.80
N ALA A 211 6.95 -28.75 15.87
CA ALA A 211 8.11 -29.59 16.16
C ALA A 211 9.37 -28.74 16.44
N VAL A 212 9.30 -27.89 17.46
CA VAL A 212 10.43 -27.00 17.84
C VAL A 212 11.51 -27.82 18.54
N PRO A 213 12.76 -27.86 18.03
CA PRO A 213 13.84 -28.56 18.71
C PRO A 213 14.10 -27.96 20.10
N SER A 214 14.47 -28.80 21.07
CA SER A 214 14.73 -28.37 22.44
C SER A 214 15.82 -27.29 22.48
N GLY A 215 15.53 -26.18 23.15
CA GLY A 215 16.45 -25.05 23.28
C GLY A 215 16.64 -24.23 21.99
N ALA A 216 15.86 -24.48 20.93
CA ALA A 216 15.91 -23.68 19.73
C ALA A 216 15.08 -22.38 19.86
N ILE A 217 15.56 -21.34 19.19
CA ILE A 217 14.84 -20.07 19.02
C ILE A 217 14.30 -20.05 17.59
N ILE A 218 13.00 -19.79 17.43
CA ILE A 218 12.39 -19.59 16.11
C ILE A 218 12.55 -18.12 15.71
N THR A 219 12.81 -17.90 14.43
CA THR A 219 12.87 -16.58 13.82
C THR A 219 12.27 -16.66 12.41
N GLY A 220 12.08 -15.51 11.76
CA GLY A 220 11.72 -15.47 10.35
C GLY A 220 12.54 -14.46 9.57
N ALA A 221 12.59 -14.64 8.27
CA ALA A 221 13.13 -13.66 7.34
C ALA A 221 12.10 -13.40 6.24
N ILE A 222 11.85 -12.13 5.96
CA ILE A 222 10.99 -11.68 4.88
C ILE A 222 11.81 -11.65 3.60
N THR A 223 11.25 -12.18 2.52
CA THR A 223 11.88 -12.06 1.21
C THR A 223 11.87 -10.62 0.74
N ALA A 224 12.91 -10.22 0.00
CA ALA A 224 13.11 -8.83 -0.46
C ALA A 224 11.92 -8.26 -1.26
N THR A 225 11.05 -9.14 -1.76
CA THR A 225 9.85 -8.80 -2.53
C THR A 225 8.61 -8.51 -1.70
N GLY A 226 8.65 -8.70 -0.36
CA GLY A 226 7.47 -8.57 0.50
C GLY A 226 6.35 -9.58 0.16
N GLN A 227 6.63 -10.63 -0.62
CA GLN A 227 5.63 -11.63 -0.99
C GLN A 227 5.34 -12.59 0.16
N TYR A 228 6.40 -13.03 0.87
CA TYR A 228 6.25 -13.97 1.97
C TYR A 228 7.39 -13.86 2.99
N GLY A 229 7.14 -14.43 4.17
CA GLY A 229 8.19 -14.71 5.15
C GLY A 229 8.50 -16.21 5.21
N SER A 230 9.78 -16.54 5.38
CA SER A 230 10.25 -17.90 5.65
C SER A 230 10.59 -18.04 7.13
N ILE A 231 10.29 -19.20 7.70
CA ILE A 231 10.51 -19.49 9.13
C ILE A 231 11.78 -20.33 9.28
N TYR A 232 12.57 -19.99 10.28
CA TYR A 232 13.82 -20.66 10.60
C TYR A 232 13.91 -20.89 12.10
N TYR A 233 14.86 -21.72 12.50
CA TYR A 233 15.29 -21.81 13.89
C TYR A 233 16.80 -21.79 14.01
N ALA A 234 17.29 -21.38 15.17
CA ALA A 234 18.68 -21.49 15.58
C ALA A 234 18.77 -22.30 16.88
N THR A 235 19.75 -23.18 16.98
CA THR A 235 20.08 -23.93 18.20
C THR A 235 21.31 -23.33 18.87
N ALA A 236 21.43 -23.48 20.19
CA ALA A 236 22.62 -23.09 20.92
C ALA A 236 23.89 -23.74 20.31
N GLY A 237 24.91 -22.92 20.02
CA GLY A 237 26.17 -23.36 19.41
C GLY A 237 26.14 -23.59 17.89
N GLY A 238 25.00 -23.35 17.22
CA GLY A 238 24.91 -23.41 15.76
C GLY A 238 25.48 -22.16 15.09
N SER A 239 26.10 -22.32 13.92
CA SER A 239 26.69 -21.23 13.13
C SER A 239 25.72 -20.60 12.11
N GLY A 240 24.44 -21.02 12.06
CA GLY A 240 23.47 -20.51 11.08
C GLY A 240 22.02 -20.85 11.38
N LEU A 241 21.13 -20.23 10.59
CA LEU A 241 19.69 -20.50 10.62
C LEU A 241 19.37 -21.79 9.86
N THR A 242 18.53 -22.63 10.45
CA THR A 242 18.03 -23.86 9.83
C THR A 242 16.56 -23.70 9.44
N ALA A 243 16.18 -24.20 8.26
CA ALA A 243 14.80 -24.18 7.78
C ALA A 243 13.86 -24.88 8.77
N PHE A 244 12.77 -24.21 9.18
CA PHE A 244 11.79 -24.80 10.06
C PHE A 244 10.83 -25.68 9.26
N PRO A 245 10.80 -27.00 9.46
CA PRO A 245 10.01 -27.89 8.63
C PRO A 245 8.51 -27.65 8.81
N MET A 246 7.76 -27.83 7.72
CA MET A 246 6.30 -27.75 7.78
C MET A 246 5.73 -28.73 8.82
N CYS A 247 4.83 -28.24 9.68
CA CYS A 247 4.18 -29.03 10.73
C CYS A 247 2.71 -29.25 10.39
N ALA A 248 2.19 -30.44 10.69
CA ALA A 248 0.78 -30.78 10.44
C ALA A 248 -0.19 -29.93 11.27
N ALA A 249 0.22 -29.49 12.46
CA ALA A 249 -0.54 -28.55 13.30
C ALA A 249 0.42 -27.50 13.88
N GLY A 250 -0.12 -26.38 14.35
CA GLY A 250 0.70 -25.36 14.96
C GLY A 250 -0.02 -24.05 15.22
N SER A 251 0.63 -23.19 16.00
CA SER A 251 0.15 -21.85 16.30
C SER A 251 1.32 -20.89 16.39
N LEU A 252 1.24 -19.76 15.68
CA LEU A 252 2.31 -18.78 15.57
C LEU A 252 1.77 -17.36 15.79
N LEU A 253 2.54 -16.56 16.54
CA LEU A 253 2.49 -15.10 16.52
C LEU A 253 3.63 -14.60 15.65
N ILE A 254 3.32 -13.72 14.71
CA ILE A 254 4.27 -13.25 13.70
C ILE A 254 4.17 -11.73 13.65
N SER A 255 5.30 -11.04 13.69
CA SER A 255 5.35 -9.60 13.50
C SER A 255 6.65 -9.15 12.85
N GLY A 256 6.59 -8.10 12.06
CA GLY A 256 7.77 -7.56 11.42
C GLY A 256 7.45 -6.33 10.58
N TYR A 257 8.39 -5.99 9.73
CA TYR A 257 8.23 -4.93 8.76
C TYR A 257 8.97 -5.27 7.47
N TYR A 258 8.61 -4.63 6.37
CA TYR A 258 9.39 -4.64 5.14
C TYR A 258 9.18 -3.34 4.38
N GLU A 259 10.13 -3.02 3.51
CA GLU A 259 10.05 -1.86 2.62
C GLU A 259 9.17 -2.17 1.42
N LEU A 260 8.33 -1.22 1.05
CA LEU A 260 7.53 -1.24 -0.17
C LEU A 260 8.42 -0.84 -1.34
N ASN A 261 8.47 -1.67 -2.37
CA ASN A 261 9.24 -1.43 -3.59
C ASN A 261 8.35 -0.91 -4.74
N PRO A 262 8.85 0.01 -5.58
CA PRO A 262 10.19 0.62 -5.53
C PRO A 262 10.35 1.70 -4.45
N PRO A 263 11.59 1.96 -3.97
CA PRO A 263 11.87 3.10 -3.10
C PRO A 263 11.63 4.43 -3.82
N ILE A 264 11.21 5.45 -3.06
CA ILE A 264 11.11 6.86 -3.40
C ILE A 264 12.45 7.28 -4.00
N ALA A 265 12.39 7.82 -5.22
CA ALA A 265 13.48 8.62 -5.76
C ALA A 265 13.66 9.82 -4.82
N ARG A 266 14.70 9.78 -3.98
CA ARG A 266 15.12 10.94 -3.19
C ARG A 266 15.54 12.02 -4.18
N LEU A 267 14.80 13.13 -4.21
CA LEU A 267 15.22 14.37 -4.86
C LEU A 267 16.41 14.99 -4.11
#